data_AF-A0A6S6VRF8-F1
#
_entry.id   AF-A0A6S6VRF8-F1
#
_cell.length_a   1.000
_cell.length_b   1.000
_cell.length_c   1.000
_cell.angle_alpha   90.00
_cell.angle_beta   90.00
_cell.angle_gamma   90.00
#
_symmetry.space_group_name_H-M   'P 1'
#
loop_
_entity.id
_entity.type
_entity.pdbx_description
1 polymer ?
#
loop_
_entity_poly.entity_id
_entity_poly.type
_entity_poly.pdbx_seq_one_letter_code
_entity_poly.pdbx_strand_id
1 'polypeptide(L)'
;MECDAGSIREEAVEKPETEGNPVRVEIKVVMKAGEPTLLGLPGEIRNQIYSYVIGGHTIHCSYPVGCNVTPFKLYGLYGKERWNRLFSLSLVCRQLNHEAKNLPYELNTFMFAV
;
A
#
# COMPACT_ATOMS: atom_id res chain seq x y z
N MET A 1 -18.73 10.93 -22.26
CA MET A 1 -20.00 10.35 -21.81
C MET A 1 -20.45 11.18 -20.64
N GLU A 2 -21.45 12.00 -20.90
CA GLU A 2 -22.14 12.86 -19.94
C GLU A 2 -22.85 12.00 -18.90
N CYS A 3 -22.88 12.46 -17.66
CA CYS A 3 -23.96 12.25 -16.72
C CYS A 3 -24.07 13.52 -15.88
N ASP A 4 -25.12 14.28 -16.20
CA ASP A 4 -25.52 15.51 -15.52
C ASP A 4 -26.51 15.19 -14.37
N ALA A 5 -26.81 16.23 -13.59
CA ALA A 5 -27.91 16.40 -12.65
C ALA A 5 -27.64 16.10 -11.15
N GLY A 6 -27.42 17.19 -10.39
CA GLY A 6 -27.41 17.20 -8.93
C GLY A 6 -27.52 18.62 -8.34
N SER A 7 -28.71 19.22 -8.51
CA SER A 7 -29.30 20.37 -7.79
C SER A 7 -28.39 21.35 -7.02
N ILE A 8 -28.22 22.53 -7.61
CA ILE A 8 -27.75 23.75 -6.94
C ILE A 8 -28.92 24.34 -6.15
N ARG A 9 -28.71 24.64 -4.87
CA ARG A 9 -29.49 25.69 -4.18
C ARG A 9 -28.49 26.72 -3.67
N GLU A 10 -28.47 27.85 -4.35
CA GLU A 10 -27.81 29.07 -3.88
C GLU A 10 -28.66 29.65 -2.75
N GLU A 11 -28.06 29.87 -1.59
CA GLU A 11 -28.59 30.89 -0.68
C GLU A 11 -27.43 31.75 -0.19
N ALA A 12 -27.63 33.06 -0.36
CA ALA A 12 -26.65 34.11 -0.22
C ALA A 12 -26.13 34.22 1.21
N VAL A 13 -24.83 34.48 1.34
CA VAL A 13 -24.22 34.90 2.60
C VAL A 13 -23.85 36.36 2.48
N GLU A 14 -24.61 37.22 3.15
CA GLU A 14 -24.15 38.52 3.60
C GLU A 14 -24.37 38.62 5.12
N LYS A 15 -23.27 38.92 5.82
CA LYS A 15 -23.12 39.10 7.29
C LYS A 15 -23.95 40.32 7.78
N PRO A 16 -24.21 40.61 9.09
CA PRO A 16 -23.27 40.37 10.21
C PRO A 16 -23.86 40.19 11.65
N GLU A 17 -23.00 39.69 12.56
CA GLU A 17 -22.90 39.82 14.04
C GLU A 17 -24.17 39.84 14.93
N THR A 18 -24.25 38.92 15.90
CA THR A 18 -24.80 39.19 17.26
C THR A 18 -24.49 38.04 18.24
N GLU A 19 -24.23 38.44 19.49
CA GLU A 19 -23.90 37.65 20.67
C GLU A 19 -24.98 36.60 21.03
N GLY A 20 -24.56 35.41 21.47
CA GLY A 20 -25.45 34.48 22.19
C GLY A 20 -25.14 32.99 22.01
N ASN A 21 -24.75 32.33 23.12
CA ASN A 21 -24.78 30.88 23.41
C ASN A 21 -23.95 29.94 22.48
N PRO A 22 -22.96 29.15 22.98
CA PRO A 22 -22.19 28.26 22.12
C PRO A 22 -23.06 27.14 21.55
N VAL A 23 -23.48 27.30 20.29
CA VAL A 23 -24.13 26.27 19.49
C VAL A 23 -23.12 25.15 19.25
N ARG A 24 -23.41 23.94 19.74
CA ARG A 24 -22.66 22.74 19.37
C ARG A 24 -22.86 22.49 17.88
N VAL A 25 -21.86 22.84 17.08
CA VAL A 25 -21.83 22.50 15.66
C VAL A 25 -21.37 21.05 15.55
N GLU A 26 -22.28 20.14 15.20
CA GLU A 26 -21.90 18.79 14.77
C GLU A 26 -21.19 18.90 13.42
N ILE A 27 -19.87 18.87 13.45
CA ILE A 27 -19.06 18.84 12.24
C ILE A 27 -19.18 17.43 11.65
N LYS A 28 -20.09 17.28 10.68
CA LYS A 28 -20.20 16.04 9.90
C LYS A 28 -19.05 16.01 8.90
N VAL A 29 -17.94 15.37 9.28
CA VAL A 29 -16.78 15.18 8.41
C VAL A 29 -17.18 14.18 7.31
N VAL A 30 -17.55 14.70 6.14
CA VAL A 30 -17.77 13.89 4.94
C VAL A 30 -16.42 13.70 4.27
N MET A 31 -15.77 12.56 4.51
CA MET A 31 -14.59 12.19 3.73
C MET A 31 -15.02 11.89 2.30
N LYS A 32 -14.63 12.76 1.36
CA LYS A 32 -14.73 12.46 -0.07
C LYS A 32 -13.88 11.21 -0.31
N ALA A 33 -14.49 10.14 -0.81
CA ALA A 33 -13.75 8.93 -1.16
C ALA A 33 -12.78 9.26 -2.30
N GLY A 34 -11.54 9.59 -1.95
CA GLY A 34 -10.44 9.55 -2.91
C GLY A 34 -10.28 8.12 -3.42
N GLU A 35 -9.68 7.96 -4.59
CA GLU A 35 -9.36 6.64 -5.11
C GLU A 35 -8.60 5.83 -4.04
N PRO A 36 -8.90 4.52 -3.86
CA PRO A 36 -8.29 3.72 -2.82
C PRO A 36 -6.79 3.65 -3.06
N THR A 37 -6.01 4.34 -2.21
CA THR A 37 -4.55 4.28 -2.24
C THR A 37 -4.05 3.21 -1.29
N LEU A 38 -2.90 2.60 -1.61
CA LEU A 38 -2.27 1.60 -0.73
C LEU A 38 -2.05 2.15 0.69
N LEU A 39 -1.66 3.42 0.82
CA LEU A 39 -1.41 4.07 2.12
C LEU A 39 -2.71 4.48 2.84
N GLY A 40 -3.84 4.53 2.14
CA GLY A 40 -5.16 4.74 2.73
C GLY A 40 -5.75 3.49 3.38
N LEU A 41 -5.18 2.30 3.11
CA LEU A 41 -5.59 1.04 3.74
C LEU A 41 -5.06 0.95 5.18
N PRO A 42 -5.79 0.30 6.10
CA PRO A 42 -5.26 -0.07 7.42
C PRO A 42 -3.96 -0.88 7.30
N GLY A 43 -3.09 -0.76 8.30
CA GLY A 43 -1.78 -1.41 8.31
C GLY A 43 -1.87 -2.94 8.19
N GLU A 44 -2.90 -3.54 8.78
CA GLU A 44 -3.17 -4.97 8.71
C GLU A 44 -3.37 -5.44 7.26
N ILE A 45 -4.15 -4.69 6.48
CA ILE A 45 -4.40 -5.01 5.08
C ILE A 45 -3.14 -4.79 4.24
N ARG A 46 -2.37 -3.73 4.52
CA ARG A 46 -1.07 -3.53 3.86
C ARG A 46 -0.12 -4.69 4.11
N ASN A 47 -0.02 -5.17 5.36
CA ASN A 47 0.82 -6.31 5.72
C ASN A 47 0.41 -7.59 4.98
N GLN A 48 -0.90 -7.82 4.81
CA GLN A 48 -1.40 -8.93 3.99
C GLN A 48 -0.99 -8.78 2.52
N ILE A 49 -1.11 -7.59 1.95
CA ILE A 49 -0.66 -7.32 0.58
C ILE A 49 0.85 -7.59 0.45
N TYR A 50 1.64 -7.11 1.41
CA TYR A 50 3.09 -7.35 1.40
C TYR A 50 3.43 -8.84 1.45
N SER A 51 2.70 -9.64 2.23
CA SER A 51 2.97 -11.07 2.32
C SER A 51 2.68 -11.81 1.01
N TYR A 52 1.67 -11.39 0.25
CA TYR A 52 1.39 -11.94 -1.08
C TYR A 52 2.42 -11.53 -2.13
N VAL A 53 2.93 -10.29 -2.06
CA VAL A 53 3.86 -9.76 -3.07
C VAL A 53 5.31 -10.19 -2.82
N ILE A 54 5.74 -10.17 -1.56
CA ILE A 54 7.14 -10.39 -1.17
C ILE A 54 7.37 -11.82 -0.68
N GLY A 55 6.38 -12.46 -0.06
CA GLY A 55 6.56 -13.73 0.64
C GLY A 55 6.42 -14.97 -0.23
N GLY A 56 6.80 -16.12 0.32
CA GLY A 56 6.61 -17.42 -0.32
C GLY A 56 7.56 -17.70 -1.48
N HIS A 57 8.75 -17.13 -1.47
CA HIS A 57 9.80 -17.44 -2.42
C HIS A 57 10.90 -18.27 -1.76
N THR A 58 11.58 -19.07 -2.59
CA THR A 58 12.83 -19.72 -2.24
C THR A 58 13.98 -19.00 -2.93
N ILE A 59 14.93 -18.53 -2.14
CA ILE A 59 16.07 -17.73 -2.57
C ILE A 59 17.31 -18.61 -2.54
N HIS A 60 17.82 -18.96 -3.71
CA HIS A 60 19.03 -19.75 -3.87
C HIS A 60 20.22 -18.81 -3.97
N CYS A 61 21.08 -18.82 -2.95
CA CYS A 61 22.32 -18.06 -2.94
C CYS A 61 23.50 -19.01 -3.21
N SER A 62 24.23 -18.75 -4.29
CA SER A 62 25.41 -19.52 -4.71
C SER A 62 26.55 -18.57 -5.07
N TYR A 63 27.76 -18.84 -4.60
CA TYR A 63 28.96 -18.12 -5.05
C TYR A 63 29.49 -18.75 -6.36
N PRO A 64 29.95 -17.97 -7.35
CA PRO A 64 30.01 -16.51 -7.43
C PRO A 64 28.74 -15.86 -8.04
N VAL A 65 27.70 -16.67 -8.29
CA VAL A 65 26.56 -16.32 -9.16
C VAL A 65 25.55 -15.36 -8.52
N GLY A 66 25.59 -15.19 -7.19
CA GLY A 66 24.65 -14.35 -6.42
C GLY A 66 23.39 -15.10 -5.99
N CYS A 67 22.31 -14.36 -5.69
CA CYS A 67 21.04 -14.91 -5.22
C CYS A 67 19.96 -14.87 -6.32
N ASN A 68 19.34 -16.01 -6.61
CA ASN A 68 18.21 -16.16 -7.53
C ASN A 68 16.93 -16.46 -6.76
N VAL A 69 15.80 -15.93 -7.22
CA VAL A 69 14.49 -16.12 -6.58
C VAL A 69 13.66 -17.10 -7.40
N THR A 70 13.09 -18.09 -6.73
CA THR A 70 12.14 -19.05 -7.30
C THR A 70 10.81 -18.95 -6.55
N PRO A 71 9.68 -18.71 -7.24
CA PRO A 71 8.38 -18.64 -6.58
C PRO A 71 7.92 -20.03 -6.15
N PHE A 72 7.46 -20.17 -4.90
CA PHE A 72 7.03 -21.46 -4.35
C PHE A 72 5.73 -21.99 -4.99
N LYS A 73 4.89 -21.12 -5.57
CA LYS A 73 3.51 -21.45 -5.98
C LYS A 73 3.27 -21.70 -7.47
N LEU A 74 4.29 -21.63 -8.34
CA LEU A 74 4.11 -21.89 -9.77
C LEU A 74 4.97 -23.09 -10.18
N TYR A 75 4.37 -24.28 -10.03
CA TYR A 75 4.84 -25.50 -10.68
C TYR A 75 5.06 -25.24 -12.17
N GLY A 76 6.32 -25.08 -12.60
CA GLY A 76 6.71 -25.21 -14.00
C GLY A 76 6.99 -23.94 -14.82
N LEU A 77 6.87 -22.73 -14.26
CA LEU A 77 7.39 -21.54 -14.93
C LEU A 77 8.80 -21.25 -14.43
N TYR A 78 9.81 -21.54 -15.26
CA TYR A 78 11.25 -21.27 -15.05
C TYR A 78 11.57 -19.76 -15.00
N GLY A 79 10.75 -18.95 -14.32
CA GLY A 79 11.03 -17.56 -14.06
C GLY A 79 12.08 -17.45 -12.95
N LYS A 80 13.34 -17.18 -13.32
CA LYS A 80 14.34 -16.71 -12.36
C LYS A 80 14.05 -15.23 -12.09
N GLU A 81 13.40 -14.93 -10.97
CA GLU A 81 13.29 -13.55 -10.54
C GLU A 81 14.58 -13.09 -9.87
N ARG A 82 14.87 -11.80 -9.98
CA ARG A 82 16.05 -11.20 -9.34
C ARG A 82 15.73 -10.87 -7.89
N TRP A 83 16.66 -11.20 -6.98
CA TRP A 83 16.60 -10.84 -5.56
C TRP A 83 16.17 -9.38 -5.31
N ASN A 84 16.71 -8.46 -6.10
CA ASN A 84 16.42 -7.03 -5.99
C ASN A 84 14.95 -6.65 -6.22
N ARG A 85 14.16 -7.48 -6.93
CA ARG A 85 12.73 -7.20 -7.16
C ARG A 85 11.89 -7.37 -5.90
N LEU A 86 12.32 -8.18 -4.93
CA LEU A 86 11.62 -8.33 -3.66
C LEU A 86 11.64 -7.03 -2.82
N PHE A 87 12.57 -6.11 -3.12
CA PHE A 87 12.70 -4.82 -2.44
C PHE A 87 11.96 -3.68 -3.15
N SER A 88 11.21 -3.94 -4.23
CA SER A 88 10.58 -2.88 -5.03
C SER A 88 9.66 -1.97 -4.19
N LEU A 89 8.91 -2.52 -3.23
CA LEU A 89 8.06 -1.71 -2.33
C LEU A 89 8.88 -0.77 -1.44
N SER A 90 10.03 -1.23 -0.95
CA SER A 90 10.92 -0.44 -0.10
C SER A 90 11.57 0.75 -0.81
N LEU A 91 11.55 0.76 -2.14
CA LEU A 91 12.12 1.84 -2.95
C LEU A 91 11.13 2.95 -3.30
N VAL A 92 9.83 2.76 -3.05
CA VAL A 92 8.79 3.71 -3.47
C VAL A 92 8.74 4.95 -2.57
N CYS A 93 8.56 4.77 -1.26
CA CYS A 93 8.49 5.88 -0.31
C CYS A 93 8.98 5.48 1.08
N ARG A 94 9.21 6.48 1.95
CA ARG A 94 9.75 6.26 3.32
C ARG A 94 8.85 5.37 4.17
N GLN A 95 7.53 5.48 4.04
CA GLN A 95 6.59 4.68 4.80
C GLN A 95 6.66 3.20 4.40
N LEU A 96 6.55 2.91 3.10
CA LEU A 96 6.66 1.54 2.59
C LEU A 96 8.03 0.92 2.88
N ASN A 97 9.10 1.71 2.82
CA ASN A 97 10.43 1.26 3.23
C ASN A 97 10.45 0.83 4.69
N HIS A 98 9.96 1.68 5.60
CA HIS A 98 9.93 1.36 7.03
C HIS A 98 9.15 0.08 7.33
N GLU A 99 8.04 -0.14 6.63
CA GLU A 99 7.17 -1.31 6.80
C GLU A 99 7.73 -2.58 6.13
N ALA A 100 8.26 -2.47 4.90
CA ALA A 100 8.53 -3.63 4.05
C ALA A 100 10.00 -4.08 4.00
N LYS A 101 10.97 -3.26 4.43
CA LYS A 101 12.42 -3.56 4.24
C LYS A 101 12.89 -4.89 4.79
N ASN A 102 12.26 -5.39 5.86
CA ASN A 102 12.64 -6.64 6.52
C ASN A 102 11.89 -7.86 5.96
N LEU A 103 10.75 -7.64 5.30
CA LEU A 103 9.87 -8.70 4.84
C LEU A 103 10.50 -9.68 3.85
N PRO A 104 11.41 -9.26 2.94
CA PRO A 104 12.12 -10.20 2.07
C PRO A 104 12.90 -11.27 2.86
N TYR A 105 13.37 -10.96 4.06
CA TYR A 105 14.12 -11.88 4.91
C TYR A 105 13.23 -12.72 5.82
N GLU A 106 12.09 -12.18 6.23
CA GLU A 106 11.16 -12.83 7.17
C GLU A 106 10.20 -13.80 6.47
N LEU A 107 9.73 -13.46 5.27
CA LEU A 107 8.65 -14.17 4.59
C LEU A 107 9.12 -15.16 3.52
N ASN A 108 10.44 -15.34 3.37
CA ASN A 108 11.02 -16.19 2.33
C ASN A 108 12.02 -17.20 2.90
N THR A 109 12.24 -18.28 2.16
CA THR A 109 13.20 -19.33 2.52
C THR A 109 14.52 -19.13 1.78
N PHE A 110 15.64 -19.23 2.50
CA PHE A 110 16.98 -19.10 1.92
C PHE A 110 17.65 -20.48 1.83
N MET A 111 18.24 -20.78 0.67
CA MET A 111 19.06 -21.96 0.44
C MET A 111 20.45 -21.52 0.03
N PHE A 112 21.46 -21.98 0.77
CA PHE A 112 22.86 -21.67 0.51
C PHE A 112 23.54 -22.92 -0.07
N ALA A 113 24.10 -22.80 -1.26
CA ALA A 113 24.96 -23.82 -1.84
C ALA A 113 26.43 -23.49 -1.48
N VAL A 114 27.10 -24.47 -0.87
CA VAL A 114 28.53 -24.43 -0.53
C VAL A 114 29.35 -24.88 -1.74
#